data_AF-A0A2K5F1M2-F1
#
_entry.id   AF-A0A2K5F1M2-F1
#
_cell.length_a   1.000
_cell.length_b   1.000
_cell.length_c   1.000
_cell.angle_alpha   90.00
_cell.angle_beta   90.00
_cell.angle_gamma   90.00
#
_symmetry.space_group_name_H-M   'P 1'
#
loop_
_entity.id
_entity.type
_entity.pdbx_description
1 polymer ?
#
loop_
_entity_poly.entity_id
_entity_poly.type
_entity_poly.pdbx_seq_one_letter_code
_entity_poly.pdbx_strand_id
1 'polypeptide(L)'
;MYRDDLDRFKEFKAQAPLITFLPTLGRNIARPWKLIYYRAKKMFDVNNYKGRYSERDTKKLKMYQSLLGNDWKTIGEMVARSSLSVALKFSQISQRNRGAWSKSETQKLIKAVEEVILKKMSPQELEDVDSKLREGPESCLSIVREKLYKGISWVEVEAKVKSRNWMQCKSKWTEILTKRMTNGRCIYHGVNGLRAKVNLIERLYKINVEDTNEIDWEDLASAIGDVPPSYVQTKFSRLKATYVPFWQKKTFPEIIDYLYETTLPLLKEKLEKMMEKKGTEIQTPAAPKQVFLFRDIFYYEDDSEGEDVEKETAAHTCSSTTLRG
;
A
#
# COMPACT_ATOMS: atom_id res chain seq x y z
N MET A 1 26.48 6.30 19.76
CA MET A 1 26.93 5.67 18.51
C MET A 1 27.12 6.66 17.35
N TYR A 2 26.22 7.62 17.09
CA TYR A 2 26.29 8.45 15.86
C TYR A 2 27.12 9.75 15.89
N ARG A 3 27.62 10.21 17.05
CA ARG A 3 28.33 11.50 17.14
C ARG A 3 29.76 11.38 16.59
N ASP A 4 30.47 10.34 17.02
CA ASP A 4 31.83 10.03 16.53
C ASP A 4 31.85 9.71 15.03
N ASP A 5 30.81 9.02 14.52
CA ASP A 5 30.66 8.72 13.09
C ASP A 5 30.39 9.99 12.25
N LEU A 6 29.67 10.97 12.81
CA LEU A 6 29.40 12.25 12.15
C LEU A 6 30.67 13.09 12.03
N ASP A 7 31.44 13.16 13.11
CA ASP A 7 32.69 13.93 13.13
C ASP A 7 33.74 13.27 12.23
N ARG A 8 33.83 11.93 12.24
CA ARG A 8 34.63 11.16 11.25
C ARG A 8 34.19 11.41 9.82
N PHE A 9 32.88 11.45 9.54
CA PHE A 9 32.39 11.74 8.18
C PHE A 9 32.75 13.16 7.73
N LYS A 10 32.66 14.15 8.62
CA LYS A 10 33.04 15.55 8.33
C LYS A 10 34.54 15.68 8.11
N GLU A 11 35.34 15.07 8.98
CA GLU A 11 36.80 15.06 8.92
C GLU A 11 37.29 14.37 7.64
N PHE A 12 36.74 13.19 7.34
CA PHE A 12 37.06 12.42 6.13
C PHE A 12 36.64 13.13 4.83
N LYS A 13 35.54 13.89 4.86
CA LYS A 13 35.12 14.76 3.75
C LYS A 13 36.01 16.00 3.59
N ALA A 14 36.55 16.53 4.69
CA ALA A 14 37.39 17.73 4.69
C ALA A 14 38.84 17.45 4.26
N GLN A 15 39.34 16.24 4.52
CA GLN A 15 40.73 15.85 4.26
C GLN A 15 40.99 15.33 2.83
N ALA A 16 39.95 14.97 2.07
CA ALA A 16 40.10 14.36 0.74
C ALA A 16 39.45 15.22 -0.37
N PRO A 17 40.13 15.45 -1.52
CA PRO A 17 39.48 15.98 -2.71
C PRO A 17 38.24 15.17 -3.07
N LEU A 18 37.18 15.83 -3.57
CA LEU A 18 35.91 15.17 -3.89
C LEU A 18 36.09 13.95 -4.82
N ILE A 19 37.12 14.00 -5.68
CA ILE A 19 37.51 12.97 -6.65
C ILE A 19 38.01 11.68 -5.99
N THR A 20 38.69 11.74 -4.84
CA THR A 20 39.19 10.55 -4.10
C THR A 20 38.19 10.07 -3.04
N PHE A 21 37.39 10.98 -2.49
CA PHE A 21 36.37 10.69 -1.48
C PHE A 21 35.25 9.79 -2.01
N LEU A 22 34.69 10.11 -3.18
CA LEU A 22 33.50 9.42 -3.70
C LEU A 22 33.74 7.95 -4.11
N PRO A 23 34.86 7.58 -4.78
CA PRO A 23 35.19 6.18 -5.07
C PRO A 23 35.46 5.38 -3.80
N THR A 24 36.10 5.98 -2.79
CA THR A 24 36.40 5.31 -1.52
C THR A 24 35.13 5.04 -0.72
N LEU A 25 34.17 5.96 -0.74
CA LEU A 25 32.88 5.81 -0.08
C LEU A 25 32.06 4.62 -0.64
N GLY A 26 32.22 4.28 -1.91
CA GLY A 26 31.53 3.17 -2.56
C GLY A 26 32.28 1.84 -2.56
N ARG A 27 33.50 1.79 -2.02
CA ARG A 27 34.33 0.57 -2.03
C ARG A 27 33.62 -0.56 -1.28
N ASN A 28 33.55 -1.74 -1.90
CA ASN A 28 32.89 -2.95 -1.35
C ASN A 28 31.38 -2.80 -1.08
N ILE A 29 30.71 -1.83 -1.70
CA ILE A 29 29.26 -1.69 -1.65
C ILE A 29 28.73 -1.85 -3.08
N ALA A 30 27.90 -2.87 -3.32
CA ALA A 30 27.26 -3.14 -4.61
C ALA A 30 26.12 -2.14 -4.95
N ARG A 31 26.41 -0.84 -4.82
CA ARG A 31 25.51 0.28 -5.12
C ARG A 31 26.32 1.43 -5.74
N PRO A 32 25.75 2.19 -6.68
CA PRO A 32 26.39 3.38 -7.21
C PRO A 32 26.79 4.35 -6.09
N TRP A 33 28.04 4.84 -6.11
CA TRP A 33 28.60 5.74 -5.08
C TRP A 33 27.69 6.96 -4.82
N LYS A 34 26.98 7.43 -5.85
CA LYS A 34 26.06 8.58 -5.76
C LYS A 34 24.91 8.32 -4.79
N LEU A 35 24.34 7.11 -4.80
CA LEU A 35 23.27 6.72 -3.87
C LEU A 35 23.80 6.60 -2.44
N ILE A 36 25.01 6.06 -2.28
CA ILE A 36 25.69 5.94 -0.99
C ILE A 36 25.98 7.33 -0.42
N TYR A 37 26.49 8.25 -1.25
CA TYR A 37 26.74 9.64 -0.89
C TYR A 37 25.47 10.38 -0.46
N TYR A 38 24.38 10.25 -1.23
CA TYR A 38 23.10 10.87 -0.83
C TYR A 38 22.55 10.28 0.47
N ARG A 39 22.70 8.96 0.67
CA ARG A 39 22.33 8.30 1.92
C ARG A 39 23.16 8.82 3.09
N ALA A 40 24.47 8.90 2.94
CA ALA A 40 25.38 9.44 3.95
C ALA A 40 25.05 10.90 4.28
N LYS A 41 24.87 11.76 3.27
CA LYS A 41 24.44 13.16 3.45
C LYS A 41 23.15 13.27 4.26
N LYS A 42 22.19 12.36 4.02
CA LYS A 42 20.94 12.31 4.79
C LYS A 42 21.16 11.77 6.22
N MET A 43 22.01 10.77 6.40
CA MET A 43 22.32 10.19 7.71
C MET A 43 23.03 11.17 8.65
N PHE A 44 23.91 11.99 8.08
CA PHE A 44 24.77 12.92 8.82
C PHE A 44 24.26 14.37 8.85
N ASP A 45 23.06 14.64 8.32
CA ASP A 45 22.43 15.95 8.42
C ASP A 45 21.82 16.14 9.82
N VAL A 46 22.35 17.10 10.58
CA VAL A 46 21.90 17.46 11.93
C VAL A 46 20.46 17.95 11.99
N ASN A 47 19.94 18.44 10.86
CA ASN A 47 18.56 18.91 10.70
C ASN A 47 17.63 17.79 10.18
N ASN A 48 18.15 16.59 9.95
CA ASN A 48 17.34 15.42 9.67
C ASN A 48 16.90 14.72 10.98
N TYR A 49 15.96 13.77 10.89
CA TYR A 49 15.44 12.99 12.03
C TYR A 49 14.74 13.79 13.15
N LYS A 50 14.27 15.02 12.88
CA LYS A 50 13.52 15.88 13.83
C LYS A 50 12.06 15.46 14.09
N GLY A 51 11.70 14.20 13.82
CA GLY A 51 10.36 13.67 14.05
C GLY A 51 9.25 14.30 13.18
N ARG A 52 7.99 14.17 13.61
CA ARG A 52 6.80 14.65 12.88
C ARG A 52 6.75 16.19 12.89
N TYR A 53 6.16 16.80 11.85
CA TYR A 53 5.91 18.24 11.81
C TYR A 53 4.73 18.58 12.72
N SER A 54 4.91 19.56 13.60
CA SER A 54 3.81 20.14 14.35
C SER A 54 2.91 20.98 13.43
N GLU A 55 1.72 21.35 13.90
CA GLU A 55 0.88 22.32 13.19
C GLU A 55 1.57 23.68 13.06
N ARG A 56 2.30 24.10 14.10
CA ARG A 56 3.09 25.34 14.09
C ARG A 56 4.19 25.28 13.02
N ASP A 57 4.92 24.17 12.92
CA ASP A 57 5.95 23.96 11.90
C ASP A 57 5.35 24.03 10.50
N THR A 58 4.15 23.45 10.33
CA THR A 58 3.41 23.43 9.07
C THR A 58 2.96 24.84 8.67
N LYS A 59 2.48 25.65 9.62
CA LYS A 59 2.12 27.05 9.39
C LYS A 59 3.34 27.90 9.00
N LYS A 60 4.45 27.77 9.74
CA LYS A 60 5.72 28.45 9.42
C LYS A 60 6.23 28.08 8.03
N LEU A 61 6.19 26.79 7.69
CA LEU A 61 6.59 26.30 6.37
C LEU A 61 5.75 26.95 5.26
N LYS A 62 4.41 26.99 5.38
CA LYS A 62 3.55 27.68 4.40
C LYS A 62 3.89 29.15 4.27
N MET A 63 4.08 29.84 5.39
CA MET A 63 4.43 31.26 5.42
C MET A 63 5.77 31.53 4.71
N TYR A 64 6.82 30.78 5.04
CA TYR A 64 8.13 30.96 4.42
C TYR A 64 8.15 30.57 2.94
N GLN A 65 7.40 29.55 2.53
CA GLN A 65 7.26 29.21 1.11
C GLN A 65 6.54 30.31 0.33
N SER A 66 5.52 30.96 0.92
CA SER A 66 4.85 32.11 0.31
C SER A 66 5.76 33.33 0.16
N LEU A 67 6.76 33.50 1.03
CA LEU A 67 7.69 34.63 1.02
C LEU A 67 8.90 34.40 0.12
N LEU A 68 9.48 33.19 0.14
CA LEU A 68 10.76 32.88 -0.52
C LEU A 68 10.61 31.96 -1.74
N GLY A 69 9.39 31.53 -2.07
CA GLY A 69 9.16 30.52 -3.09
C GLY A 69 9.72 29.15 -2.69
N ASN A 70 10.25 28.40 -3.67
CA ASN A 70 10.69 27.02 -3.47
C ASN A 70 12.16 26.89 -3.03
N ASP A 71 12.71 27.89 -2.33
CA ASP A 71 14.05 27.80 -1.74
C ASP A 71 14.06 26.96 -0.46
N TRP A 72 13.98 25.64 -0.64
CA TRP A 72 13.90 24.68 0.46
C TRP A 72 15.14 24.67 1.36
N LYS A 73 16.29 25.17 0.88
CA LYS A 73 17.51 25.24 1.69
C LYS A 73 17.34 26.30 2.77
N THR A 74 17.03 27.53 2.36
CA THR A 74 16.82 28.66 3.27
C THR A 74 15.61 28.40 4.18
N ILE A 75 14.51 27.88 3.64
CA ILE A 75 13.34 27.51 4.46
C ILE A 75 13.71 26.42 5.49
N GLY A 76 14.51 25.43 5.09
CA GLY A 76 15.01 24.37 5.98
C GLY A 76 15.80 24.89 7.16
N GLU A 77 16.72 25.82 6.92
CA GLU A 77 17.51 26.49 7.95
C GLU A 77 16.58 27.25 8.94
N MET A 78 15.60 28.00 8.42
CA MET A 78 14.65 28.76 9.26
C MET A 78 13.72 27.89 10.12
N VAL A 79 13.35 26.69 9.65
CA VAL A 79 12.51 25.76 10.43
C VAL A 79 13.33 24.68 11.15
N ALA A 80 14.66 24.81 11.14
CA ALA A 80 15.62 23.86 11.72
C ALA A 80 15.40 22.39 11.27
N ARG A 81 15.06 22.19 10.00
CA ARG A 81 14.85 20.87 9.38
C ARG A 81 15.54 20.77 8.03
N SER A 82 15.92 19.57 7.63
CA SER A 82 16.57 19.34 6.33
C SER A 82 15.72 19.87 5.17
N SER A 83 16.38 20.43 4.16
CA SER A 83 15.70 20.97 2.97
C SER A 83 14.83 19.93 2.26
N LEU A 84 15.30 18.69 2.20
CA LEU A 84 14.55 17.56 1.64
C LEU A 84 13.28 17.27 2.45
N SER A 85 13.35 17.30 3.78
CA SER A 85 12.19 17.10 4.65
C SER A 85 11.15 18.19 4.43
N VAL A 86 11.61 19.44 4.29
CA VAL A 86 10.75 20.60 4.05
C VAL A 86 10.04 20.52 2.70
N ALA A 87 10.78 20.27 1.62
CA ALA A 87 10.22 20.11 0.28
C ALA A 87 9.18 18.98 0.23
N LEU A 88 9.50 17.83 0.84
CA LEU A 88 8.60 16.68 0.91
C LEU A 88 7.37 16.98 1.77
N LYS A 89 7.54 17.66 2.90
CA LYS A 89 6.41 18.05 3.74
C LYS A 89 5.50 19.03 2.99
N PHE A 90 6.05 20.00 2.26
CA PHE A 90 5.27 20.96 1.50
C PHE A 90 4.47 20.30 0.38
N SER A 91 5.06 19.37 -0.37
CA SER A 91 4.31 18.61 -1.39
C SER A 91 3.16 17.79 -0.80
N GLN A 92 3.29 17.35 0.46
CA GLN A 92 2.23 16.66 1.18
C GLN A 92 1.16 17.62 1.73
N ILE A 93 1.47 18.89 1.99
CA ILE A 93 0.57 19.89 2.59
C ILE A 93 -0.62 20.26 1.67
N SER A 94 -0.75 19.64 0.49
CA SER A 94 -1.92 19.73 -0.38
C SER A 94 -3.23 19.71 0.43
N GLN A 95 -4.19 20.56 0.07
CA GLN A 95 -5.53 20.66 0.67
C GLN A 95 -6.39 19.37 0.49
N ARG A 96 -5.76 18.26 0.11
CA ARG A 96 -6.42 16.99 -0.13
C ARG A 96 -6.78 16.32 1.17
N ASN A 97 -7.91 15.63 1.14
CA ASN A 97 -8.49 14.95 2.28
C ASN A 97 -7.58 13.81 2.75
N ARG A 98 -7.43 13.67 4.08
CA ARG A 98 -6.62 12.63 4.72
C ARG A 98 -7.42 11.68 5.62
N GLY A 99 -8.73 11.91 5.76
CA GLY A 99 -9.65 11.10 6.57
C GLY A 99 -10.30 9.96 5.80
N ALA A 100 -11.36 9.38 6.38
CA ALA A 100 -12.20 8.37 5.72
C ALA A 100 -12.73 8.89 4.36
N TRP A 101 -12.91 7.99 3.40
CA TRP A 101 -13.48 8.33 2.10
C TRP A 101 -14.98 8.54 2.24
N SER A 102 -15.49 9.68 1.80
CA SER A 102 -16.94 9.84 1.69
C SER A 102 -17.50 8.96 0.57
N LYS A 103 -18.81 8.70 0.59
CA LYS A 103 -19.51 8.04 -0.52
C LYS A 103 -19.28 8.79 -1.84
N SER A 104 -19.43 10.11 -1.82
CA SER A 104 -19.23 10.96 -3.01
C SER A 104 -17.79 10.94 -3.53
N GLU A 105 -16.78 10.89 -2.66
CA GLU A 105 -15.37 10.70 -3.08
C GLU A 105 -15.16 9.33 -3.73
N THR A 106 -15.79 8.29 -3.15
CA THR A 106 -15.70 6.91 -3.64
C THR A 106 -16.36 6.77 -5.01
N GLN A 107 -17.55 7.35 -5.21
CA GLN A 107 -18.23 7.38 -6.50
C GLN A 107 -17.40 8.13 -7.56
N LYS A 108 -16.83 9.29 -7.23
CA LYS A 108 -15.91 10.02 -8.12
C LYS A 108 -14.69 9.20 -8.50
N LEU A 109 -14.13 8.44 -7.56
CA LEU A 109 -13.00 7.55 -7.84
C LEU A 109 -13.38 6.43 -8.82
N ILE A 110 -14.51 5.75 -8.58
CA ILE A 110 -15.00 4.67 -9.45
C ILE A 110 -15.18 5.20 -10.87
N LYS A 111 -15.91 6.32 -11.03
CA LYS A 111 -16.14 6.97 -12.32
C LYS A 111 -14.84 7.42 -12.99
N ALA A 112 -13.91 8.01 -12.24
CA ALA A 112 -12.64 8.45 -12.80
C ALA A 112 -11.78 7.27 -13.30
N VAL A 113 -11.80 6.13 -12.61
CA VAL A 113 -11.08 4.93 -13.04
C VAL A 113 -11.77 4.31 -14.26
N GLU A 114 -13.10 4.25 -14.26
CA GLU A 114 -13.92 3.81 -15.39
C GLU A 114 -13.56 4.57 -16.68
N GLU A 115 -13.61 5.90 -16.63
CA GLU A 115 -13.27 6.77 -17.77
C GLU A 115 -11.83 6.57 -18.26
N VAL A 116 -10.87 6.42 -17.34
CA VAL A 116 -9.45 6.20 -17.69
C VAL A 116 -9.23 4.84 -18.34
N ILE A 117 -9.97 3.82 -17.92
CA ILE A 117 -9.91 2.48 -18.51
C ILE A 117 -10.56 2.50 -19.89
N LEU A 118 -11.77 3.06 -20.04
CA LEU A 118 -12.48 3.16 -21.31
C LEU A 118 -11.69 3.95 -22.36
N LYS A 119 -11.07 5.07 -21.98
CA LYS A 119 -10.21 5.87 -22.87
C LYS A 119 -8.99 5.10 -23.40
N LYS A 120 -8.57 4.04 -22.70
CA LYS A 120 -7.42 3.20 -23.09
C LYS A 120 -7.80 1.96 -23.91
N MET A 121 -9.09 1.69 -24.07
CA MET A 121 -9.54 0.64 -24.98
C MET A 121 -9.25 1.06 -26.43
N SER A 122 -8.92 0.10 -27.28
CA SER A 122 -8.65 0.34 -28.70
C SER A 122 -9.91 0.79 -29.45
N PRO A 123 -9.81 1.46 -30.61
CA PRO A 123 -10.96 1.84 -31.43
C PRO A 123 -11.87 0.67 -31.81
N GLN A 124 -11.31 -0.53 -32.02
CA GLN A 124 -12.07 -1.76 -32.30
C GLN A 124 -12.83 -2.27 -31.06
N GLU A 125 -12.20 -2.26 -29.89
CA GLU A 125 -12.90 -2.54 -28.63
C GLU A 125 -13.97 -1.48 -28.34
N LEU A 126 -13.75 -0.22 -28.74
CA LEU A 126 -14.70 0.88 -28.64
C LEU A 126 -15.88 0.76 -29.62
N GLU A 127 -15.69 0.25 -30.85
CA GLU A 127 -16.76 -0.03 -31.81
C GLU A 127 -17.62 -1.23 -31.38
N ASP A 128 -16.99 -2.28 -30.83
CA ASP A 128 -17.69 -3.40 -30.19
C ASP A 128 -18.48 -2.94 -28.95
N VAL A 129 -17.96 -1.92 -28.25
CA VAL A 129 -18.61 -1.26 -27.10
C VAL A 129 -19.78 -0.38 -27.54
N ASP A 130 -19.61 0.47 -28.55
CA ASP A 130 -20.65 1.40 -29.03
C ASP A 130 -21.83 0.64 -29.65
N SER A 131 -21.53 -0.45 -30.38
CA SER A 131 -22.54 -1.37 -30.93
C SER A 131 -23.37 -2.05 -29.84
N LYS A 132 -22.74 -2.48 -28.73
CA LYS A 132 -23.43 -3.11 -27.59
C LYS A 132 -24.19 -2.11 -26.73
N LEU A 133 -23.69 -0.89 -26.54
CA LEU A 133 -24.37 0.17 -25.80
C LEU A 133 -25.66 0.65 -26.49
N ARG A 134 -25.76 0.53 -27.83
CA ARG A 134 -26.98 0.85 -28.60
C ARG A 134 -28.13 -0.15 -28.38
N GLU A 135 -27.85 -1.37 -27.93
CA GLU A 135 -28.88 -2.37 -27.61
C GLU A 135 -29.53 -2.16 -26.22
N GLY A 136 -29.13 -1.10 -25.51
CA GLY A 136 -29.69 -0.68 -24.23
C GLY A 136 -28.64 -0.70 -23.11
N PRO A 137 -28.88 -0.02 -21.98
CA PRO A 137 -27.96 0.06 -20.85
C PRO A 137 -27.67 -1.30 -20.17
N GLU A 138 -28.28 -2.40 -20.64
CA GLU A 138 -28.15 -3.76 -20.09
C GLU A 138 -27.20 -4.69 -20.87
N SER A 139 -26.66 -4.27 -22.02
CA SER A 139 -25.70 -5.08 -22.79
C SER A 139 -24.31 -5.04 -22.13
N CYS A 140 -24.00 -6.09 -21.37
CA CYS A 140 -22.91 -6.06 -20.41
C CYS A 140 -21.54 -6.24 -21.06
N LEU A 141 -20.75 -5.17 -21.12
CA LEU A 141 -19.35 -5.21 -21.51
C LEU A 141 -18.57 -6.14 -20.56
N SER A 142 -17.67 -6.93 -21.12
CA SER A 142 -16.78 -7.80 -20.36
C SER A 142 -15.36 -7.20 -20.36
N ILE A 143 -14.70 -7.21 -19.20
CA ILE A 143 -13.36 -6.63 -19.03
C ILE A 143 -12.37 -7.69 -18.54
N VAL A 144 -11.23 -7.74 -19.22
CA VAL A 144 -10.11 -8.61 -18.87
C VAL A 144 -9.53 -8.19 -17.52
N ARG A 145 -9.28 -9.16 -16.64
CA ARG A 145 -8.82 -8.99 -15.26
C ARG A 145 -7.67 -8.00 -15.13
N GLU A 146 -6.61 -8.11 -15.94
CA GLU A 146 -5.43 -7.25 -15.83
C GLU A 146 -5.73 -5.77 -16.07
N LYS A 147 -6.70 -5.47 -16.93
CA LYS A 147 -7.05 -4.08 -17.29
C LYS A 147 -7.62 -3.29 -16.10
N LEU A 148 -8.11 -3.99 -15.08
CA LEU A 148 -8.64 -3.39 -13.85
C LEU A 148 -7.57 -2.80 -12.93
N TYR A 149 -6.29 -3.12 -13.13
CA TYR A 149 -5.22 -2.61 -12.26
C TYR A 149 -3.89 -2.33 -12.99
N LYS A 150 -3.62 -2.94 -14.15
CA LYS A 150 -2.44 -2.63 -14.98
C LYS A 150 -2.72 -1.44 -15.88
N GLY A 151 -1.71 -0.59 -16.04
CA GLY A 151 -1.75 0.51 -17.00
C GLY A 151 -2.65 1.69 -16.63
N ILE A 152 -3.25 1.75 -15.43
CA ILE A 152 -4.06 2.90 -15.02
C ILE A 152 -3.17 4.13 -14.75
N SER A 153 -3.49 5.26 -15.39
CA SER A 153 -2.81 6.54 -15.13
C SER A 153 -3.35 7.18 -13.84
N TRP A 154 -2.73 6.86 -12.71
CA TRP A 154 -3.19 7.37 -11.41
C TRP A 154 -3.09 8.89 -11.26
N VAL A 155 -2.24 9.55 -12.05
CA VAL A 155 -2.14 11.01 -12.10
C VAL A 155 -3.38 11.61 -12.79
N GLU A 156 -3.89 10.97 -13.84
CA GLU A 156 -5.14 11.37 -14.51
C GLU A 156 -6.35 11.14 -13.59
N VAL A 157 -6.38 10.00 -12.89
CA VAL A 157 -7.42 9.72 -11.87
C VAL A 157 -7.40 10.76 -10.75
N GLU A 158 -6.22 11.11 -10.24
CA GLU A 158 -6.05 12.18 -9.24
C GLU A 158 -6.62 13.52 -9.73
N ALA A 159 -6.34 13.91 -10.98
CA ALA A 159 -6.83 15.15 -11.56
C ALA A 159 -8.36 15.20 -11.67
N LYS A 160 -9.00 14.04 -11.90
CA LYS A 160 -10.47 13.89 -11.94
C LYS A 160 -11.10 13.89 -10.54
N VAL A 161 -10.51 13.15 -9.59
CA VAL A 161 -11.04 13.04 -8.20
C VAL A 161 -10.85 14.34 -7.43
N LYS A 162 -9.72 15.03 -7.62
CA LYS A 162 -9.31 16.31 -7.01
C LYS A 162 -9.14 16.33 -5.49
N SER A 163 -9.98 15.60 -4.75
CA SER A 163 -10.01 15.58 -3.29
C SER A 163 -8.92 14.71 -2.66
N ARG A 164 -8.33 13.77 -3.41
CA ARG A 164 -7.33 12.79 -2.96
C ARG A 164 -6.14 12.74 -3.90
N ASN A 165 -5.00 12.28 -3.41
CA ASN A 165 -3.79 12.08 -4.22
C ASN A 165 -3.80 10.72 -4.93
N TRP A 166 -2.95 10.56 -5.94
CA TRP A 166 -2.88 9.39 -6.79
C TRP A 166 -2.57 8.10 -6.01
N MET A 167 -1.75 8.18 -4.95
CA MET A 167 -1.46 7.04 -4.08
C MET A 167 -2.69 6.61 -3.28
N GLN A 168 -3.44 7.57 -2.75
CA GLN A 168 -4.71 7.33 -2.05
C GLN A 168 -5.74 6.74 -3.00
N CYS A 169 -5.88 7.29 -4.22
CA CYS A 169 -6.75 6.75 -5.26
C CYS A 169 -6.39 5.30 -5.61
N LYS A 170 -5.10 5.01 -5.85
CA LYS A 170 -4.61 3.66 -6.13
C LYS A 170 -4.89 2.68 -5.00
N SER A 171 -4.62 3.10 -3.76
CA SER A 171 -4.86 2.28 -2.58
C SER A 171 -6.35 1.99 -2.40
N LYS A 172 -7.21 3.00 -2.51
CA LYS A 172 -8.66 2.84 -2.33
C LYS A 172 -9.27 2.03 -3.47
N TRP A 173 -8.83 2.22 -4.71
CA TRP A 173 -9.26 1.40 -5.83
C TRP A 173 -8.88 -0.07 -5.63
N THR A 174 -7.67 -0.37 -5.15
CA THR A 174 -7.25 -1.75 -4.86
C THR A 174 -8.18 -2.41 -3.83
N GLU A 175 -8.60 -1.67 -2.80
CA GLU A 175 -9.57 -2.14 -1.79
C GLU A 175 -10.94 -2.42 -2.41
N ILE A 176 -11.50 -1.46 -3.16
CA ILE A 176 -12.80 -1.59 -3.84
C ILE A 176 -12.76 -2.78 -4.81
N LEU A 177 -11.75 -2.82 -5.67
CA LEU A 177 -11.58 -3.85 -6.67
C LEU A 177 -11.47 -5.23 -6.03
N THR A 178 -10.71 -5.37 -4.93
CA THR A 178 -10.64 -6.64 -4.20
C THR A 178 -12.02 -7.05 -3.71
N LYS A 179 -12.79 -6.15 -3.08
CA LYS A 179 -14.15 -6.46 -2.62
C LYS A 179 -15.05 -6.93 -3.77
N ARG A 180 -14.96 -6.27 -4.93
CA ARG A 180 -15.79 -6.58 -6.12
C ARG A 180 -15.39 -7.89 -6.78
N MET A 181 -14.10 -8.14 -6.96
CA MET A 181 -13.60 -9.39 -7.53
C MET A 181 -13.92 -10.61 -6.64
N THR A 182 -13.93 -10.44 -5.32
CA THR A 182 -14.23 -11.55 -4.40
C THR A 182 -15.71 -11.72 -4.08
N ASN A 183 -16.60 -10.94 -4.71
CA ASN A 183 -18.03 -10.85 -4.38
C ASN A 183 -18.27 -10.58 -2.88
N GLY A 184 -17.45 -9.71 -2.27
CA GLY A 184 -17.53 -9.37 -0.85
C GLY A 184 -16.98 -10.45 0.10
N ARG A 185 -16.51 -11.60 -0.41
CA ARG A 185 -15.96 -12.66 0.46
C ARG A 185 -14.66 -12.23 1.12
N CYS A 186 -14.56 -12.51 2.42
CA CYS A 186 -13.37 -12.27 3.22
C CYS A 186 -12.32 -13.39 3.03
N ILE A 187 -11.47 -13.27 2.00
CA ILE A 187 -10.41 -14.26 1.70
C ILE A 187 -9.35 -14.35 2.80
N TYR A 188 -9.07 -13.23 3.49
CA TYR A 188 -7.97 -13.12 4.44
C TYR A 188 -8.43 -13.00 5.91
N HIS A 189 -9.51 -13.69 6.29
CA HIS A 189 -10.06 -13.71 7.65
C HIS A 189 -10.21 -15.14 8.20
N GLY A 190 -10.05 -15.30 9.53
CA GLY A 190 -10.21 -16.59 10.21
C GLY A 190 -9.39 -17.74 9.60
N VAL A 191 -10.06 -18.87 9.37
CA VAL A 191 -9.49 -20.10 8.78
C VAL A 191 -8.97 -19.83 7.36
N ASN A 192 -9.73 -19.08 6.54
CA ASN A 192 -9.33 -18.73 5.17
C ASN A 192 -8.06 -17.86 5.16
N GLY A 193 -7.93 -16.95 6.13
CA GLY A 193 -6.73 -16.12 6.27
C GLY A 193 -5.48 -16.90 6.69
N LEU A 194 -5.62 -17.94 7.52
CA LEU A 194 -4.50 -18.83 7.85
C LEU A 194 -4.09 -19.67 6.64
N ARG A 195 -5.06 -20.28 5.95
CA ARG A 195 -4.84 -21.02 4.71
C ARG A 195 -4.16 -20.17 3.64
N ALA A 196 -4.62 -18.95 3.42
CA ALA A 196 -4.03 -18.06 2.43
C ALA A 196 -2.56 -17.71 2.77
N LYS A 197 -2.21 -17.57 4.05
CA LYS A 197 -0.81 -17.40 4.48
C LYS A 197 0.03 -18.65 4.23
N VAL A 198 -0.49 -19.83 4.58
CA VAL A 198 0.18 -21.14 4.36
C VAL A 198 0.46 -21.31 2.86
N ASN A 199 -0.57 -21.19 2.02
CA ASN A 199 -0.45 -21.33 0.56
C ASN A 199 0.53 -20.30 -0.03
N LEU A 200 0.52 -19.05 0.46
CA LEU A 200 1.44 -18.02 0.00
C LEU A 200 2.90 -18.37 0.32
N ILE A 201 3.19 -18.85 1.53
CA ILE A 201 4.55 -19.25 1.94
C ILE A 201 5.02 -20.45 1.11
N GLU A 202 4.19 -21.50 0.98
CA GLU A 202 4.55 -22.71 0.23
C GLU A 202 4.85 -22.40 -1.24
N ARG A 203 4.05 -21.55 -1.88
CA ARG A 203 4.29 -21.15 -3.26
C ARG A 203 5.53 -20.27 -3.42
N LEU A 204 5.74 -19.30 -2.54
CA LEU A 204 6.93 -18.46 -2.57
C LEU A 204 8.22 -19.29 -2.39
N TYR A 205 8.20 -20.28 -1.49
CA TYR A 205 9.31 -21.20 -1.31
C TYR A 205 9.55 -22.06 -2.56
N LYS A 206 8.48 -22.59 -3.17
CA LYS A 206 8.59 -23.38 -4.41
C LYS A 206 9.14 -22.60 -5.61
N ILE A 207 8.81 -21.31 -5.71
CA ILE A 207 9.30 -20.43 -6.80
C ILE A 207 10.83 -20.23 -6.68
N ASN A 208 11.38 -20.24 -5.46
CA ASN A 208 12.82 -20.21 -5.16
C ASN A 208 13.61 -19.16 -5.97
N VAL A 209 13.15 -17.91 -5.93
CA VAL A 209 13.81 -16.78 -6.60
C VAL A 209 14.66 -15.96 -5.63
N GLU A 210 15.69 -15.28 -6.16
CA GLU A 210 16.60 -14.47 -5.36
C GLU A 210 16.07 -13.05 -5.10
N ASP A 211 15.21 -12.52 -5.99
CA ASP A 211 14.60 -11.20 -5.87
C ASP A 211 13.07 -11.26 -5.97
N THR A 212 12.42 -10.42 -5.16
CA THR A 212 11.01 -10.05 -5.25
C THR A 212 10.54 -9.60 -6.64
N ASN A 213 11.43 -9.05 -7.47
CA ASN A 213 11.12 -8.59 -8.83
C ASN A 213 10.94 -9.74 -9.83
N GLU A 214 11.50 -10.92 -9.53
CA GLU A 214 11.42 -12.12 -10.38
C GLU A 214 10.14 -12.92 -10.12
N ILE A 215 9.39 -12.56 -9.08
CA ILE A 215 8.14 -13.22 -8.71
C ILE A 215 7.04 -12.79 -9.67
N ASP A 216 6.42 -13.76 -10.32
CA ASP A 216 5.13 -13.56 -10.96
C ASP A 216 4.01 -13.45 -9.90
N TRP A 217 3.71 -12.22 -9.51
CA TRP A 217 2.65 -11.94 -8.56
C TRP A 217 1.24 -12.22 -9.11
N GLU A 218 1.07 -12.42 -10.42
CA GLU A 218 -0.21 -12.83 -11.02
C GLU A 218 -0.52 -14.30 -10.74
N ASP A 219 0.47 -15.18 -10.87
CA ASP A 219 0.30 -16.60 -10.54
C ASP A 219 -0.05 -16.76 -9.06
N LEU A 220 0.66 -16.04 -8.19
CA LEU A 220 0.38 -16.05 -6.75
C LEU A 220 -1.00 -15.49 -6.41
N ALA A 221 -1.45 -14.45 -7.11
CA ALA A 221 -2.79 -13.91 -6.94
C ALA A 221 -3.84 -14.91 -7.36
N SER A 222 -3.69 -15.50 -8.55
CA SER A 222 -4.56 -16.54 -9.11
C SER A 222 -4.67 -17.75 -8.17
N ALA A 223 -3.57 -18.17 -7.56
CA ALA A 223 -3.57 -19.26 -6.60
C ALA A 223 -4.37 -19.03 -5.31
N ILE A 224 -4.43 -17.78 -4.86
CA ILE A 224 -5.06 -17.38 -3.60
C ILE A 224 -6.54 -17.05 -3.82
N GLY A 225 -6.88 -16.58 -5.03
CA GLY A 225 -8.26 -16.38 -5.50
C GLY A 225 -8.42 -15.15 -6.38
N ASP A 226 -9.65 -14.62 -6.45
CA ASP A 226 -9.98 -13.41 -7.22
C ASP A 226 -9.49 -12.13 -6.53
N VAL A 227 -8.16 -11.98 -6.38
CA VAL A 227 -7.51 -10.79 -5.80
C VAL A 227 -6.51 -10.15 -6.78
N PRO A 228 -6.28 -8.83 -6.69
CA PRO A 228 -5.19 -8.18 -7.43
C PRO A 228 -3.79 -8.54 -6.90
N PRO A 229 -2.73 -8.55 -7.73
CA PRO A 229 -1.35 -8.81 -7.29
C PRO A 229 -0.84 -7.89 -6.18
N SER A 230 -1.23 -6.60 -6.24
CA SER A 230 -0.86 -5.60 -5.22
C SER A 230 -1.42 -5.95 -3.83
N TYR A 231 -2.56 -6.64 -3.78
CA TYR A 231 -3.14 -7.16 -2.55
C TYR A 231 -2.23 -8.23 -1.94
N VAL A 232 -1.79 -9.21 -2.74
CA VAL A 232 -0.88 -10.29 -2.30
C VAL A 232 0.46 -9.73 -1.83
N GLN A 233 1.05 -8.80 -2.56
CA GLN A 233 2.29 -8.11 -2.17
C GLN A 233 2.15 -7.42 -0.81
N THR A 234 1.01 -6.78 -0.56
CA THR A 234 0.72 -6.13 0.73
C THR A 234 0.59 -7.16 1.85
N LYS A 235 -0.04 -8.31 1.58
CA LYS A 235 -0.15 -9.41 2.55
C LYS A 235 1.20 -10.04 2.85
N PHE A 236 2.02 -10.29 1.84
CA PHE A 236 3.39 -10.77 2.00
C PHE A 236 4.24 -9.78 2.82
N SER A 237 4.17 -8.48 2.50
CA SER A 237 4.92 -7.45 3.22
C SER A 237 4.57 -7.43 4.72
N ARG A 238 3.29 -7.58 5.05
CA ARG A 238 2.83 -7.72 6.45
C ARG A 238 3.30 -9.01 7.08
N LEU A 239 3.17 -10.15 6.38
CA LEU A 239 3.63 -11.45 6.84
C LEU A 239 5.13 -11.41 7.20
N LYS A 240 5.97 -10.90 6.29
CA LYS A 240 7.40 -10.67 6.52
C LYS A 240 7.64 -9.83 7.76
N ALA A 241 6.99 -8.66 7.87
CA ALA A 241 7.21 -7.74 8.97
C ALA A 241 6.73 -8.27 10.33
N THR A 242 5.73 -9.15 10.35
CA THR A 242 5.18 -9.73 11.59
C THR A 242 5.98 -10.92 12.08
N TYR A 243 6.40 -11.83 11.20
CA TYR A 243 6.96 -13.11 11.63
C TYR A 243 8.48 -13.20 11.52
N VAL A 244 9.11 -12.42 10.63
CA VAL A 244 10.56 -12.54 10.38
C VAL A 244 11.34 -11.53 11.23
N PRO A 245 12.11 -11.99 12.23
CA PRO A 245 12.92 -11.10 13.06
C PRO A 245 14.01 -10.43 12.22
N PHE A 246 14.24 -9.14 12.47
CA PHE A 246 15.28 -8.34 11.82
C PHE A 246 15.30 -8.49 10.28
N TRP A 247 14.13 -8.61 9.65
CA TRP A 247 14.00 -8.83 8.21
C TRP A 247 14.74 -7.79 7.35
N GLN A 248 15.04 -6.59 7.88
CA GLN A 248 15.82 -5.58 7.16
C GLN A 248 17.29 -5.98 6.91
N LYS A 249 17.80 -6.96 7.66
CA LYS A 249 19.17 -7.48 7.55
C LYS A 249 19.25 -8.82 6.81
N LYS A 250 18.12 -9.35 6.36
CA LYS A 250 18.02 -10.64 5.67
C LYS A 250 17.82 -10.41 4.17
N THR A 251 18.42 -11.27 3.37
CA THR A 251 18.15 -11.43 1.95
C THR A 251 16.75 -11.98 1.72
N PHE A 252 16.26 -11.89 0.49
CA PHE A 252 14.93 -12.41 0.17
C PHE A 252 14.85 -13.94 0.36
N PRO A 253 15.81 -14.77 -0.09
CA PRO A 253 15.83 -16.20 0.22
C PRO A 253 15.82 -16.49 1.73
N GLU A 254 16.69 -15.85 2.51
CA GLU A 254 16.71 -16.04 3.98
C GLU A 254 15.38 -15.66 4.67
N ILE A 255 14.63 -14.71 4.10
CA ILE A 255 13.28 -14.36 4.57
C ILE A 255 12.31 -15.49 4.26
N ILE A 256 12.34 -16.03 3.04
CA ILE A 256 11.44 -17.10 2.59
C ILE A 256 11.74 -18.40 3.34
N ASP A 257 13.01 -18.77 3.50
CA ASP A 257 13.45 -19.94 4.26
C ASP A 257 12.95 -19.86 5.71
N TYR A 258 13.15 -18.72 6.37
CA TYR A 258 12.64 -18.53 7.74
C TYR A 258 11.10 -18.66 7.81
N LEU A 259 10.40 -18.09 6.83
CA LEU A 259 8.94 -18.22 6.76
C LEU A 259 8.52 -19.68 6.55
N TYR A 260 9.25 -20.45 5.73
CA TYR A 260 8.95 -21.85 5.45
C TYR A 260 9.32 -22.78 6.61
N GLU A 261 10.50 -22.66 7.17
CA GLU A 261 11.00 -23.56 8.21
C GLU A 261 10.38 -23.28 9.59
N THR A 262 10.23 -22.00 9.93
CA THR A 262 9.79 -21.61 11.29
C THR A 262 8.33 -21.17 11.34
N THR A 263 7.88 -20.35 10.38
CA THR A 263 6.55 -19.75 10.45
C THR A 263 5.45 -20.68 9.92
N LEU A 264 5.73 -21.45 8.86
CA LEU A 264 4.77 -22.34 8.23
C LEU A 264 4.24 -23.43 9.18
N PRO A 265 5.07 -24.14 9.98
CA PRO A 265 4.57 -25.16 10.90
C PRO A 265 3.61 -24.57 11.94
N LEU A 266 3.95 -23.41 12.51
CA LEU A 266 3.11 -22.69 13.48
C LEU A 266 1.76 -22.28 12.88
N LEU A 267 1.74 -21.89 11.60
CA LEU A 267 0.51 -21.54 10.90
C LEU A 267 -0.35 -22.77 10.58
N LYS A 268 0.27 -23.90 10.22
CA LYS A 268 -0.42 -25.18 9.97
C LYS A 268 -1.06 -25.73 11.24
N GLU A 269 -0.31 -25.79 12.33
CA GLU A 269 -0.83 -26.23 13.64
C GLU A 269 -2.00 -25.36 14.10
N LYS A 270 -1.89 -24.03 13.92
CA LYS A 270 -2.98 -23.10 14.25
C LYS A 270 -4.20 -23.29 13.33
N LEU A 271 -3.99 -23.63 12.06
CA LEU A 271 -5.05 -23.91 11.10
C LEU A 271 -5.81 -25.18 11.49
N GLU A 272 -5.10 -26.27 11.81
CA GLU A 272 -5.67 -27.54 12.27
C GLU A 272 -6.52 -27.34 13.53
N LYS A 273 -5.96 -26.72 14.58
CA LYS A 273 -6.69 -26.41 15.82
C LYS A 273 -7.95 -25.56 15.60
N MET A 274 -7.95 -24.68 14.60
CA MET A 274 -9.13 -23.87 14.28
C MET A 274 -10.16 -24.65 13.48
N MET A 275 -9.74 -25.58 12.62
CA MET A 275 -10.64 -26.43 11.84
C MET A 275 -11.38 -27.43 12.73
N GLU A 276 -10.67 -28.07 13.65
CA GLU A 276 -11.23 -29.00 14.64
C GLU A 276 -12.33 -28.33 15.49
N LYS A 277 -12.13 -27.06 15.87
CA LYS A 277 -13.09 -26.31 16.69
C LYS A 277 -14.33 -25.83 15.95
N LYS A 278 -14.25 -25.61 14.64
CA LYS A 278 -15.32 -24.97 13.86
C LYS A 278 -16.16 -25.94 13.03
N GLY A 279 -15.78 -27.21 12.93
CA GLY A 279 -16.55 -28.23 12.20
C GLY A 279 -16.93 -27.82 10.78
N THR A 280 -16.15 -26.96 10.13
CA THR A 280 -16.57 -26.30 8.88
C THR A 280 -15.96 -26.97 7.67
N GLU A 281 -16.81 -27.35 6.73
CA GLU A 281 -16.42 -27.67 5.37
C GLU A 281 -15.76 -26.47 4.69
N ILE A 282 -14.67 -26.78 4.00
CA ILE A 282 -13.85 -25.81 3.32
C ILE A 282 -14.45 -25.56 1.95
N GLN A 283 -14.75 -24.31 1.62
CA GLN A 283 -14.90 -23.93 0.22
C GLN A 283 -13.53 -23.89 -0.43
N THR A 284 -13.28 -24.80 -1.37
CA THR A 284 -12.10 -24.75 -2.25
C THR A 284 -12.08 -23.42 -2.98
N PRO A 285 -10.94 -22.72 -3.08
CA PRO A 285 -10.87 -21.49 -3.86
C PRO A 285 -11.33 -21.78 -5.29
N ALA A 286 -12.40 -21.12 -5.73
CA ALA A 286 -12.84 -21.21 -7.12
C ALA A 286 -11.71 -20.74 -8.04
N ALA A 287 -11.61 -21.35 -9.23
CA ALA A 287 -10.64 -20.93 -10.23
C ALA A 287 -10.80 -19.42 -10.51
N PRO A 288 -9.69 -18.66 -10.63
CA PRO A 288 -9.74 -17.23 -10.82
C PRO A 288 -10.49 -16.85 -12.09
N LYS A 289 -11.41 -15.89 -11.98
CA LYS A 289 -12.08 -15.29 -13.13
C LYS A 289 -11.07 -14.46 -13.93
N GLN A 290 -10.95 -14.77 -15.21
CA GLN A 290 -10.13 -14.02 -16.17
C GLN A 290 -10.86 -12.82 -16.75
N VAL A 291 -12.19 -12.87 -16.75
CA VAL A 291 -13.06 -11.83 -17.30
C VAL A 291 -14.12 -11.49 -16.26
N PHE A 292 -14.38 -10.20 -16.10
CA PHE A 292 -15.41 -9.67 -15.21
C PHE A 292 -16.44 -8.90 -16.04
N LEU A 293 -17.69 -8.92 -15.61
CA LEU A 293 -18.70 -8.04 -16.18
C LEU A 293 -18.45 -6.61 -15.68
N PHE A 294 -18.55 -5.64 -16.58
CA PHE A 294 -18.28 -4.25 -16.25
C PHE A 294 -19.22 -3.73 -15.16
N ARG A 295 -20.50 -4.11 -15.19
CA ARG A 295 -21.50 -3.74 -14.16
C ARG A 295 -21.14 -4.27 -12.76
N ASP A 296 -20.56 -5.47 -12.68
CA ASP A 296 -20.18 -6.09 -11.41
C ASP A 296 -18.99 -5.35 -10.78
N ILE A 297 -18.18 -4.69 -11.61
CA ILE A 297 -17.00 -3.93 -11.18
C ILE A 297 -17.27 -2.44 -11.06
N PHE A 298 -18.24 -1.86 -11.77
CA PHE A 298 -18.50 -0.41 -11.82
C PHE A 298 -19.93 -0.04 -11.42
N TYR A 299 -20.48 -0.65 -10.37
CA TYR A 299 -21.76 -0.23 -9.79
C TYR A 299 -21.59 0.87 -8.73
N TYR A 300 -22.67 1.61 -8.48
CA TYR A 300 -22.79 2.56 -7.37
C TYR A 300 -23.72 1.95 -6.32
N GLU A 301 -23.28 1.87 -5.07
CA GLU A 301 -24.18 1.55 -3.96
C GLU A 301 -25.13 2.76 -3.81
N ASP A 302 -26.39 2.60 -4.18
CA ASP A 302 -27.41 3.66 -4.15
C ASP A 302 -27.81 3.98 -2.70
N ASP A 303 -28.27 5.22 -2.44
CA ASP A 303 -28.58 5.73 -1.09
C ASP A 303 -29.91 5.17 -0.50
N SER A 304 -30.54 4.21 -1.17
CA SER A 304 -31.73 3.51 -0.69
C SER A 304 -31.35 2.12 -0.23
N GLU A 305 -31.14 1.96 1.09
CA GLU A 305 -31.49 0.80 1.94
C GLU A 305 -30.68 0.91 3.26
N GLY A 306 -31.39 1.24 4.34
CA GLY A 306 -31.10 0.79 5.70
C GLY A 306 -29.92 1.42 6.45
N GLU A 307 -30.23 2.34 7.36
CA GLU A 307 -29.43 2.49 8.58
C GLU A 307 -29.41 1.13 9.31
N ASP A 308 -28.32 0.37 9.15
CA ASP A 308 -27.94 -0.62 10.16
C ASP A 308 -27.46 0.17 11.38
N VAL A 309 -28.43 0.53 12.22
CA VAL A 309 -28.20 0.93 13.60
C VAL A 309 -27.57 -0.28 14.31
N GLU A 310 -26.24 -0.29 14.38
CA GLU A 310 -25.53 -1.09 15.39
C GLU A 310 -25.99 -0.60 16.76
N LYS A 311 -26.97 -1.30 17.34
CA LYS A 311 -27.33 -1.19 18.75
C LYS A 311 -26.13 -1.62 19.59
N GLU A 312 -25.39 -0.63 20.04
CA GLU A 312 -24.48 -0.73 21.18
C GLU A 312 -25.32 -0.97 22.44
N THR A 313 -25.58 -2.23 22.79
CA THR A 313 -26.14 -2.57 24.11
C THR A 313 -25.04 -2.59 25.15
N ALA A 314 -24.67 -1.40 25.62
CA ALA A 314 -24.00 -1.23 26.89
C ALA A 314 -24.99 -1.55 28.03
N ALA A 315 -24.91 -2.75 28.62
CA ALA A 315 -25.51 -3.02 29.92
C ALA A 315 -24.58 -2.45 31.01
N HIS A 316 -24.81 -1.18 31.37
CA HIS A 316 -24.40 -0.61 32.66
C HIS A 316 -25.66 -0.43 33.50
N THR A 317 -25.97 -1.41 34.34
CA THR A 317 -26.83 -1.18 35.50
C THR A 317 -25.92 -0.90 36.69
N CYS A 318 -25.74 0.40 36.96
CA CYS A 318 -25.22 0.87 38.22
C CYS A 318 -26.33 0.72 39.27
N SER A 319 -26.04 0.11 40.40
CA SER A 319 -26.78 0.35 41.64
C SER A 319 -25.81 0.31 42.80
N SER A 320 -25.43 1.51 43.22
CA SER A 320 -24.79 1.80 44.50
C SER A 320 -25.73 1.44 45.64
N THR A 321 -25.28 0.66 46.60
CA THR A 321 -25.75 0.77 47.99
C THR A 321 -24.63 0.37 48.96
N THR A 322 -23.96 1.41 49.45
CA THR A 322 -23.70 1.72 50.87
C THR A 322 -23.39 0.61 51.90
N LEU A 323 -22.37 0.92 52.71
CA LEU A 323 -22.20 0.66 54.15
C LEU A 323 -21.42 -0.57 54.65
N ARG A 324 -20.29 -0.22 55.28
CA ARG A 324 -19.74 -0.68 56.58
C ARG A 324 -19.22 -2.12 56.71
N GLY A 325 -18.01 -2.18 57.25
CA GLY A 325 -17.32 -3.35 57.79
C GLY A 325 -15.83 -3.09 57.79
#